data_AF-A0A257LTP5-F1
#
_entry.id   AF-A0A257LTP5-F1
#
_cell.length_a   1.000
_cell.length_b   1.000
_cell.length_c   1.000
_cell.angle_alpha   90.00
_cell.angle_beta   90.00
_cell.angle_gamma   90.00
#
_symmetry.space_group_name_H-M   'P 1'
#
loop_
_entity.id
_entity.type
_entity.pdbx_description
1 polymer ?
#
loop_
_entity_poly.entity_id
_entity_poly.type
_entity_poly.pdbx_seq_one_letter_code
_entity_poly.pdbx_strand_id
1 'polypeptide(L)'
;IVTMEKVQGVRSKFSKADIAFHLAIARGSGNRIYAGVLGAVEKRCIDYAQANRGDDDWYSGVIDTHREILEAISAGLPERAADAMRRHLLSSKRHFVDLGV
;
A
#
# COMPACT_ATOMS: atom_id res chain seq x y z
N ILE A 1 9.67 -15.50 1.80
CA ILE A 1 9.14 -14.13 1.58
C ILE A 1 7.62 -14.22 1.60
N VAL A 2 6.97 -13.45 2.47
CA VAL A 2 5.50 -13.35 2.52
C VAL A 2 5.08 -12.30 1.49
N THR A 3 4.14 -12.62 0.60
CA THR A 3 3.60 -11.68 -0.40
C THR A 3 2.11 -11.49 -0.16
N MET A 4 1.54 -10.40 -0.66
CA MET A 4 0.12 -10.07 -0.51
C MET A 4 -0.77 -11.15 -1.12
N GLU A 5 -0.40 -11.74 -2.26
CA GLU A 5 -1.17 -12.82 -2.89
C GLU A 5 -1.23 -14.09 -2.01
N LYS A 6 -0.14 -14.43 -1.32
CA LYS A 6 -0.07 -15.64 -0.49
C LYS A 6 -0.83 -15.53 0.83
N VAL A 7 -1.19 -14.32 1.24
CA VAL A 7 -1.85 -14.06 2.52
C VAL A 7 -3.17 -13.32 2.37
N GLN A 8 -3.72 -13.32 1.15
CA GLN A 8 -5.09 -12.92 0.89
C GLN A 8 -6.06 -13.67 1.83
N GLY A 9 -7.08 -12.97 2.32
CA GLY A 9 -8.01 -13.49 3.33
C GLY A 9 -7.47 -13.48 4.77
N VAL A 10 -6.17 -13.27 5.00
CA VAL A 10 -5.58 -13.10 6.34
C VAL A 10 -5.18 -11.65 6.54
N ARG A 11 -6.16 -10.81 6.91
CA ARG A 11 -6.05 -9.34 7.06
C ARG A 11 -4.75 -8.86 7.73
N SER A 12 -4.40 -9.40 8.89
CA SER A 12 -3.20 -8.98 9.64
C SER A 12 -1.88 -9.29 8.91
N LYS A 13 -1.81 -10.41 8.17
CA LYS A 13 -0.64 -10.77 7.36
C LYS A 13 -0.59 -9.94 6.08
N PHE A 14 -1.75 -9.67 5.48
CA PHE A 14 -1.87 -8.83 4.30
C PHE A 14 -1.41 -7.39 4.57
N SER A 15 -1.90 -6.76 5.64
CA SER A 15 -1.48 -5.41 6.03
C SER A 15 0.03 -5.31 6.32
N LYS A 16 0.64 -6.38 6.87
CA LYS A 16 2.10 -6.42 7.06
C LYS A 16 2.86 -6.51 5.74
N ALA A 17 2.34 -7.26 4.77
CA ALA A 17 2.94 -7.38 3.44
C ALA A 17 2.82 -6.07 2.64
N ASP A 18 1.67 -5.40 2.72
CA ASP A 18 1.39 -4.07 2.15
C ASP A 18 2.44 -3.03 2.60
N ILE A 19 2.63 -2.90 3.92
CA ILE A 19 3.63 -1.96 4.45
C ILE A 19 5.05 -2.33 4.05
N ALA A 20 5.39 -3.63 4.08
CA ALA A 20 6.72 -4.08 3.68
C ALA A 20 7.04 -3.68 2.23
N PHE A 21 6.04 -3.70 1.34
CA PHE A 21 6.18 -3.21 -0.04
C PHE A 21 6.48 -1.71 -0.09
N HIS A 22 5.70 -0.88 0.59
CA HIS A 22 5.94 0.57 0.63
C HIS A 22 7.31 0.93 1.23
N LEU A 23 7.74 0.24 2.28
CA LEU A 23 9.05 0.43 2.89
C LEU A 23 10.19 0.04 1.94
N ALA A 24 10.01 -1.02 1.14
CA ALA A 24 10.99 -1.42 0.13
C ALA A 24 11.17 -0.34 -0.94
N ILE A 25 10.06 0.25 -1.44
CA ILE A 25 10.10 1.36 -2.40
C ILE A 25 10.80 2.58 -1.76
N ALA A 26 10.42 2.94 -0.54
CA ALA A 26 11.01 4.08 0.17
C ALA A 26 12.54 3.93 0.30
N ARG A 27 13.01 2.74 0.70
CA ARG A 27 14.44 2.43 0.78
C ARG A 27 15.11 2.47 -0.60
N GLY A 28 14.48 1.90 -1.63
CA GLY A 28 15.00 1.89 -2.99
C GLY A 28 15.11 3.27 -3.64
N SER A 29 14.24 4.21 -3.27
CA SER A 29 14.26 5.59 -3.78
C SER A 29 15.42 6.45 -3.24
N GLY A 30 16.12 5.99 -2.20
CA GLY A 30 17.12 6.80 -1.48
C GLY A 30 16.51 7.95 -0.65
N ASN A 31 15.19 8.15 -0.67
CA ASN A 31 14.51 9.21 0.06
C ASN A 31 14.25 8.79 1.53
N ARG A 32 15.22 9.11 2.40
CA ARG A 32 15.18 8.80 3.84
C ARG A 32 14.04 9.50 4.58
N ILE A 33 13.57 10.65 4.09
CA ILE A 33 12.45 11.40 4.68
C ILE A 33 11.15 10.62 4.47
N TYR A 34 10.93 10.09 3.27
CA TYR A 34 9.74 9.32 2.94
C TYR A 34 9.64 8.06 3.81
N ALA A 35 10.74 7.34 4.01
CA ALA A 35 10.78 6.18 4.91
C ALA A 35 10.44 6.55 6.38
N GLY A 36 10.91 7.69 6.87
CA GLY A 36 10.62 8.16 8.22
C GLY A 36 9.14 8.55 8.42
N VAL A 37 8.56 9.26 7.45
CA VAL A 37 7.13 9.61 7.47
C VAL A 37 6.26 8.36 7.41
N LEU A 38 6.59 7.40 6.54
CA LEU A 38 5.82 6.17 6.39
C LEU A 38 5.84 5.33 7.67
N GLY A 39 7.01 5.19 8.31
CA GLY A 39 7.13 4.49 9.59
C GLY A 39 6.32 5.16 10.72
N ALA A 40 6.22 6.49 10.72
CA ALA A 40 5.45 7.22 11.73
C ALA A 40 3.93 7.02 11.61
N VAL A 41 3.41 6.76 10.40
CA VAL A 41 1.97 6.54 10.16
C VAL A 41 1.60 5.06 10.07
N GLU A 42 2.57 4.16 9.99
CA GLU A 42 2.43 2.71 9.79
C GLU A 42 1.36 2.11 10.70
N LYS A 43 1.49 2.29 12.01
CA LYS A 43 0.55 1.72 12.99
C LYS A 43 -0.88 2.18 12.74
N ARG A 44 -1.10 3.47 12.46
CA ARG A 44 -2.45 4.01 12.19
C ARG A 44 -3.03 3.48 10.89
N CYS A 45 -2.19 3.29 9.87
CA CYS A 45 -2.60 2.68 8.61
C CYS A 45 -3.02 1.20 8.80
N ILE A 46 -2.27 0.43 9.61
CA ILE A 46 -2.64 -0.94 9.97
C ILE A 46 -3.97 -0.97 10.72
N ASP A 47 -4.08 -0.19 11.81
CA ASP A 47 -5.26 -0.19 12.67
C ASP A 47 -6.53 0.16 11.85
N TYR A 48 -6.42 1.15 10.97
CA TYR A 48 -7.50 1.52 10.05
C TYR A 48 -7.84 0.40 9.06
N ALA A 49 -6.83 -0.22 8.43
CA ALA A 49 -7.07 -1.29 7.49
C ALA A 49 -7.69 -2.52 8.16
N GLN A 50 -7.34 -2.77 9.42
CA GLN A 50 -7.97 -3.81 10.21
C GLN A 50 -9.43 -3.51 10.53
N ALA A 51 -9.80 -2.26 10.75
CA ALA A 51 -11.16 -1.86 11.07
C ALA A 51 -12.11 -1.81 9.85
N ASN A 52 -11.61 -1.45 8.66
CA ASN A 52 -12.47 -1.01 7.55
C ASN A 52 -12.36 -1.82 6.25
N ARG A 53 -11.58 -2.90 6.22
CA ARG A 53 -11.23 -3.61 4.98
C ARG A 53 -11.18 -5.12 5.19
N GLY A 54 -11.37 -5.93 4.16
CA GLY A 54 -11.09 -7.38 4.23
C GLY A 54 -12.15 -8.31 3.66
N ASP A 55 -12.94 -7.86 2.68
CA ASP A 55 -13.60 -8.76 1.73
C ASP A 55 -12.64 -9.12 0.58
N ASP A 56 -13.01 -10.13 -0.21
CA ASP A 56 -12.16 -10.67 -1.27
C ASP A 56 -11.89 -9.65 -2.39
N ASP A 57 -12.91 -8.85 -2.74
CA ASP A 57 -12.81 -7.81 -3.77
C ASP A 57 -11.83 -6.71 -3.38
N TRP A 58 -11.80 -6.33 -2.09
CA TRP A 58 -10.82 -5.40 -1.57
C TRP A 58 -9.39 -5.91 -1.69
N TYR A 59 -9.14 -7.19 -1.34
CA TYR A 59 -7.80 -7.76 -1.44
C TYR A 59 -7.30 -7.75 -2.90
N SER A 60 -8.13 -8.17 -3.85
CA SER A 60 -7.77 -8.16 -5.27
C SER A 60 -7.48 -6.76 -5.80
N GLY A 61 -8.34 -5.78 -5.47
CA GLY A 61 -8.13 -4.40 -5.93
C GLY A 61 -6.84 -3.78 -5.39
N VAL A 62 -6.47 -4.10 -4.14
CA VAL A 62 -5.19 -3.64 -3.58
C VAL A 62 -4.00 -4.32 -4.27
N ILE A 63 -4.07 -5.63 -4.52
CA ILE A 63 -3.00 -6.36 -5.22
C ILE A 63 -2.78 -5.79 -6.63
N ASP A 64 -3.85 -5.49 -7.37
CA ASP A 64 -3.73 -5.00 -8.75
C ASP A 64 -3.10 -3.61 -8.79
N THR A 65 -3.49 -2.71 -7.90
CA THR A 65 -2.84 -1.38 -7.81
C THR A 65 -1.37 -1.48 -7.39
N HIS A 66 -0.99 -2.46 -6.56
CA HIS A 66 0.41 -2.74 -6.22
C HIS A 66 1.22 -3.25 -7.43
N ARG A 67 0.60 -4.08 -8.29
CA ARG A 67 1.24 -4.54 -9.54
C ARG A 67 1.53 -3.39 -10.49
N GLU A 68 0.58 -2.46 -10.68
CA GLU A 68 0.80 -1.27 -11.53
C GLU A 68 2.03 -0.47 -11.08
N ILE A 69 2.19 -0.28 -9.77
CA ILE A 69 3.33 0.43 -9.18
C ILE A 69 4.63 -0.35 -9.46
N LEU A 70 4.64 -1.66 -9.19
CA LEU A 70 5.81 -2.50 -9.38
C LEU A 70 6.24 -2.55 -10.84
N GLU A 71 5.30 -2.66 -11.78
CA GLU A 71 5.56 -2.66 -13.22
C GLU A 71 6.19 -1.33 -13.66
N ALA A 72 5.65 -0.20 -13.21
CA ALA A 72 6.20 1.12 -13.55
C ALA A 72 7.63 1.31 -13.01
N ILE A 73 7.90 0.86 -11.77
CA ILE A 73 9.24 0.87 -11.18
C ILE A 73 10.17 -0.03 -11.98
N SER A 74 9.74 -1.26 -12.29
CA SER A 74 10.56 -2.24 -13.01
C SER A 74 10.88 -1.80 -14.43
N ALA A 75 9.98 -1.03 -15.06
CA ALA A 75 10.20 -0.42 -16.36
C ALA A 75 11.06 0.86 -16.32
N GLY A 76 11.48 1.34 -15.14
CA GLY A 76 12.27 2.56 -14.99
C GLY A 76 11.48 3.84 -15.30
N LEU A 77 10.16 3.85 -15.06
CA LEU A 77 9.25 4.97 -15.37
C LEU A 77 8.81 5.68 -14.08
N PRO A 78 9.63 6.60 -13.52
CA PRO A 78 9.41 7.17 -12.19
C PRO A 78 8.11 7.97 -12.08
N GLU A 79 7.75 8.75 -13.10
CA GLU A 79 6.49 9.52 -13.12
C GLU A 79 5.26 8.61 -13.11
N ARG A 80 5.30 7.52 -13.87
CA ARG A 80 4.21 6.52 -13.87
C ARG A 80 4.10 5.81 -12.53
N ALA A 81 5.23 5.50 -11.88
CA ALA A 81 5.24 4.90 -10.56
C ALA A 81 4.66 5.85 -9.50
N ALA A 82 5.02 7.13 -9.56
CA ALA A 82 4.50 8.16 -8.66
C ALA A 82 2.99 8.37 -8.83
N ASP A 83 2.50 8.42 -10.07
CA ASP A 83 1.08 8.56 -10.37
C ASP A 83 0.28 7.32 -9.95
N ALA A 84 0.80 6.12 -10.21
CA ALA A 84 0.19 4.87 -9.73
C ALA A 84 0.11 4.81 -8.20
N MET A 85 1.19 5.17 -7.50
CA MET A 85 1.21 5.27 -6.03
C MET A 85 0.19 6.30 -5.52
N ARG A 86 0.09 7.45 -6.18
CA ARG A 86 -0.90 8.48 -5.83
C ARG A 86 -2.33 7.95 -5.96
N ARG A 87 -2.67 7.30 -7.08
CA ARG A 87 -3.99 6.68 -7.28
C ARG A 87 -4.28 5.60 -6.24
N HIS A 88 -3.31 4.73 -5.97
CA HIS A 88 -3.41 3.70 -4.93
C HIS A 88 -3.75 4.31 -3.55
N LEU A 89 -3.02 5.35 -3.15
CA LEU A 89 -3.24 6.03 -1.88
C LEU A 89 -4.59 6.76 -1.84
N LEU A 90 -5.04 7.34 -2.95
CA LEU A 90 -6.34 8.02 -3.05
C LEU A 90 -7.51 7.04 -3.01
N SER A 91 -7.41 5.91 -3.71
CA SER A 91 -8.38 4.81 -3.62
C SER A 91 -8.46 4.27 -2.19
N SER A 92 -7.29 4.08 -1.56
CA SER A 92 -7.18 3.75 -0.15
C SER A 92 -7.78 4.81 0.79
N LYS A 93 -7.67 6.10 0.43
CA LYS A 93 -8.18 7.25 1.19
C LYS A 93 -9.68 7.48 1.04
N ARG A 94 -10.29 7.10 -0.09
CA ARG A 94 -11.75 7.22 -0.29
C ARG A 94 -12.50 6.52 0.85
N HIS A 95 -11.98 5.39 1.31
CA HIS A 95 -12.49 4.70 2.49
C HIS A 95 -12.21 5.45 3.82
N PHE A 96 -11.14 6.27 3.89
CA PHE A 96 -10.67 6.95 5.12
C PHE A 96 -11.43 8.27 5.39
N VAL A 97 -11.94 8.92 4.34
CA VAL A 97 -12.62 10.23 4.43
C VAL A 97 -14.15 10.08 4.58
N ASP A 98 -14.73 8.95 4.19
CA ASP A 98 -16.17 8.66 4.35
C ASP A 98 -16.62 8.38 5.81
N LEU A 99 -15.74 8.59 6.81
CA LEU A 99 -16.03 8.40 8.24
C LEU A 99 -15.81 9.69 9.08
N GLY A 100 -16.01 10.86 8.48
CA GLY A 100 -15.68 12.13 9.12
C GLY A 100 -16.56 13.33 8.75
N VAL A 101 -17.88 13.14 8.70
CA VAL A 101 -18.88 14.10 9.22
C VAL A 101 -19.88 13.32 10.05
#